data_AF-A0A7X6SH67-F1
#
_entry.id   AF-A0A7X6SH67-F1
#
_cell.length_a   1.000
_cell.length_b   1.000
_cell.length_c   1.000
_cell.angle_alpha   90.00
_cell.angle_beta   90.00
_cell.angle_gamma   90.00
#
_symmetry.space_group_name_H-M   'P 1'
#
loop_
_entity.id
_entity.type
_entity.pdbx_description
1 polymer ?
#
loop_
_entity_poly.entity_id
_entity_poly.type
_entity_poly.pdbx_seq_one_letter_code
_entity_poly.pdbx_strand_id
1 'polypeptide(L)'
;MKYLYEGFRSIAYTEDDNIVLVSKNKQATITYKQDFETYKLLEGKIKTVKIPSNVQFIKPSEKYKFGALKYKMIQGKVFKDEEMETYNLKGIANSLGDFLN
;
A
#
# COMPACT_ATOMS: atom_id res chain seq x y z
N MET A 1 13.04 11.13 4.40
CA MET A 1 12.31 10.28 3.43
C MET A 1 13.30 9.69 2.44
N LYS A 2 13.22 8.39 2.15
CA LYS A 2 14.06 7.71 1.15
C LYS A 2 13.19 7.20 0.02
N TYR A 3 13.55 7.50 -1.22
CA TYR A 3 12.84 7.02 -2.41
C TYR A 3 12.79 5.49 -2.45
N LEU A 4 11.64 4.94 -2.86
CA LEU A 4 11.45 3.49 -3.03
C LEU A 4 11.13 3.13 -4.48
N TYR A 5 10.04 3.69 -5.01
CA TYR A 5 9.55 3.38 -6.34
C TYR A 5 8.58 4.45 -6.83
N GLU A 6 8.35 4.50 -8.14
CA GLU A 6 7.39 5.40 -8.76
C GLU A 6 6.32 4.64 -9.53
N GLY A 7 5.07 4.77 -9.09
CA GLY A 7 3.91 4.20 -9.77
C GLY A 7 3.19 5.24 -10.63
N PHE A 8 2.10 4.83 -11.26
CA PHE A 8 1.29 5.73 -12.08
C PHE A 8 0.67 6.89 -11.27
N ARG A 9 0.23 6.62 -10.05
CA ARG A 9 -0.52 7.59 -9.20
C ARG A 9 0.37 8.35 -8.21
N SER A 10 1.51 7.78 -7.82
CA SER A 10 2.33 8.31 -6.74
C SER A 10 3.81 8.00 -6.90
N ILE A 11 4.59 8.75 -6.14
CA ILE A 11 5.97 8.40 -5.82
C ILE A 11 5.98 7.87 -4.39
N ALA A 12 6.49 6.66 -4.20
CA ALA A 12 6.57 5.99 -2.92
C ALA A 12 7.92 6.27 -2.24
N TYR A 13 7.84 6.60 -0.96
CA TYR A 13 8.99 6.82 -0.10
C TYR A 13 8.86 6.00 1.18
N THR A 14 10.00 5.74 1.81
CA THR A 14 10.09 5.26 3.19
C THR A 14 10.39 6.45 4.11
N GLU A 15 9.68 6.53 5.23
CA GLU A 15 9.89 7.51 6.30
C GLU A 15 9.70 6.78 7.63
N ASP A 16 10.81 6.51 8.31
CA ASP A 16 10.89 5.58 9.45
C ASP A 16 10.33 4.21 9.05
N ASP A 17 9.39 3.66 9.83
CA ASP A 17 8.70 2.39 9.53
C ASP A 17 7.48 2.55 8.61
N ASN A 18 7.35 3.67 7.92
CA ASN A 18 6.17 3.96 7.11
C ASN A 18 6.49 4.02 5.62
N ILE A 19 5.51 3.62 4.82
CA ILE A 19 5.42 3.98 3.42
C ILE A 19 4.63 5.29 3.31
N VAL A 20 5.14 6.22 2.52
CA VAL A 20 4.48 7.47 2.16
C VAL A 20 4.31 7.52 0.65
N LEU A 21 3.06 7.45 0.20
CA LEU A 21 2.67 7.56 -1.22
C LEU A 21 2.31 9.02 -1.52
N VAL A 22 3.23 9.77 -2.11
CA VAL A 22 3.01 11.17 -2.48
C VAL A 22 2.24 11.23 -3.79
N SER A 23 1.05 11.84 -3.78
CA SER A 23 0.19 11.96 -4.97
C SER A 23 0.87 12.76 -6.07
N LYS A 24 0.81 12.28 -7.31
CA LYS A 24 1.31 13.02 -8.49
C LYS A 24 0.37 14.12 -8.97
N ASN A 25 -0.93 14.02 -8.66
CA ASN A 25 -1.96 14.97 -9.09
C ASN A 25 -3.22 14.90 -8.21
N LYS A 26 -4.18 15.79 -8.48
CA LYS A 26 -5.46 15.85 -7.75
C LYS A 26 -6.27 14.55 -7.88
N GLN A 27 -6.26 13.88 -9.04
CA GLN A 27 -7.00 12.65 -9.26
C GLN A 27 -6.48 11.49 -8.40
N ALA A 28 -5.16 11.35 -8.30
CA ALA A 28 -4.51 10.38 -7.41
C ALA A 28 -4.94 10.62 -5.95
N THR A 29 -5.12 11.87 -5.55
CA THR A 29 -5.50 12.26 -4.19
C THR A 29 -6.94 11.90 -3.87
N ILE A 30 -7.86 12.11 -4.82
CA ILE A 30 -9.26 11.66 -4.69
C ILE A 30 -9.28 10.14 -4.46
N THR A 31 -8.49 9.41 -5.25
CA THR A 31 -8.38 7.96 -5.12
C THR A 31 -7.82 7.56 -3.75
N TYR A 32 -6.77 8.21 -3.26
CA TYR A 32 -6.22 7.89 -1.94
C TYR A 32 -7.13 8.25 -0.77
N LYS A 33 -8.02 9.23 -0.93
CA LYS A 33 -9.07 9.47 0.06
C LYS A 33 -10.05 8.30 0.11
N GLN A 34 -10.45 7.76 -1.04
CA GLN A 34 -11.30 6.57 -1.12
C GLN A 34 -10.59 5.35 -0.52
N ASP A 35 -9.32 5.11 -0.88
CA ASP A 35 -8.52 4.01 -0.34
C ASP A 35 -8.43 4.10 1.20
N PHE A 36 -8.19 5.29 1.76
CA PHE A 36 -8.17 5.52 3.20
C PHE A 36 -9.50 5.16 3.88
N GLU A 37 -10.63 5.56 3.29
CA GLU A 37 -11.96 5.23 3.80
C GLU A 37 -12.21 3.71 3.72
N THR A 38 -11.79 3.05 2.64
CA THR A 38 -11.85 1.59 2.50
C THR A 38 -10.98 0.88 3.54
N TYR A 39 -9.73 1.30 3.76
CA TYR A 39 -8.86 0.68 4.77
C TYR A 39 -9.44 0.79 6.18
N LYS A 40 -10.04 1.94 6.53
CA LYS A 40 -10.72 2.09 7.81
C LYS A 40 -11.87 1.10 8.01
N LEU A 41 -12.59 0.76 6.94
CA LEU A 41 -13.67 -0.23 7.01
C LEU A 41 -13.16 -1.66 7.10
N LEU A 42 -11.95 -1.93 6.61
CA LEU A 42 -11.31 -3.25 6.58
C LEU A 42 -10.43 -3.54 7.81
N GLU A 43 -10.05 -2.51 8.58
CA GLU A 43 -9.18 -2.64 9.74
C GLU A 43 -9.73 -3.66 10.76
N GLY A 44 -8.92 -4.66 11.08
CA GLY A 44 -9.29 -5.76 11.99
C GLY A 44 -10.21 -6.85 11.39
N LYS A 45 -10.71 -6.68 10.16
CA LYS A 45 -11.59 -7.66 9.50
C LYS A 45 -10.83 -8.70 8.68
N ILE A 46 -9.77 -8.28 8.00
CA ILE A 46 -8.91 -9.18 7.21
C ILE A 46 -7.84 -9.75 8.14
N LYS A 47 -7.84 -11.09 8.32
CA LYS A 47 -6.90 -11.81 9.20
C LYS A 47 -5.97 -12.76 8.45
N THR A 48 -6.30 -13.08 7.20
CA THR A 48 -5.58 -14.05 6.36
C THR A 48 -4.28 -13.48 5.80
N VAL A 49 -4.21 -12.16 5.60
CA VAL A 49 -3.02 -11.45 5.10
C VAL A 49 -2.84 -10.11 5.81
N LYS A 50 -1.59 -9.63 5.85
CA LYS A 50 -1.31 -8.27 6.31
C LYS A 50 -1.70 -7.27 5.21
N ILE A 51 -2.54 -6.31 5.57
CA ILE A 51 -2.89 -5.15 4.73
C ILE A 51 -2.30 -3.87 5.34
N PRO A 52 -2.24 -2.75 4.60
CA PRO A 52 -1.89 -1.45 5.18
C PRO A 52 -2.71 -1.15 6.44
N SER A 53 -2.01 -0.83 7.53
CA SER A 53 -2.59 -0.50 8.84
C SER A 53 -2.10 0.87 9.31
N ASN A 54 -2.81 1.47 10.27
CA ASN A 54 -2.58 2.84 10.73
C ASN A 54 -2.52 3.82 9.55
N VAL A 55 -3.43 3.64 8.58
CA VAL A 55 -3.44 4.42 7.35
C VAL A 55 -3.84 5.86 7.69
N GLN A 56 -3.10 6.82 7.16
CA GLN A 56 -3.31 8.25 7.33
C GLN A 56 -3.43 8.92 5.97
N PHE A 57 -4.52 9.65 5.78
CA PHE A 57 -4.68 10.55 4.65
C PHE A 57 -4.11 11.93 4.97
N ILE A 58 -3.12 12.36 4.21
CA ILE A 58 -2.45 13.66 4.36
C ILE A 58 -3.00 14.60 3.29
N LYS A 59 -3.64 15.69 3.73
CA LYS A 59 -4.18 16.72 2.84
C LYS A 59 -3.06 17.45 2.07
N PRO A 60 -3.37 18.05 0.91
CA PRO A 60 -2.45 18.93 0.20
C PRO A 60 -1.82 19.97 1.12
N SER A 61 -0.51 20.18 0.96
CA SER A 61 0.32 21.11 1.75
C SER A 61 1.55 21.53 0.95
N GLU A 62 2.37 22.43 1.49
CA GLU A 62 3.66 22.79 0.87
C GLU A 62 4.58 21.58 0.69
N LYS A 63 4.68 20.70 1.70
CA LYS A 63 5.47 19.47 1.64
C LYS A 63 4.89 18.45 0.66
N TYR A 64 3.56 18.38 0.55
CA TYR A 64 2.85 17.43 -0.31
C TYR A 64 1.85 18.18 -1.21
N LYS A 65 2.32 18.71 -2.33
CA LYS A 65 1.54 19.60 -3.23
C LYS A 65 0.12 19.09 -3.53
N PHE A 66 -0.02 17.77 -3.74
CA PHE A 66 -1.32 17.15 -3.97
C PHE A 66 -1.81 16.32 -2.79
N GLY A 67 -1.05 16.18 -1.70
CA GLY A 67 -1.35 15.30 -0.59
C GLY A 67 -0.65 13.95 -0.70
N ALA A 68 -0.88 13.08 0.28
CA ALA A 68 -0.24 11.77 0.36
C ALA A 68 -1.08 10.77 1.15
N LEU A 69 -0.79 9.48 0.98
CA LEU A 69 -1.26 8.40 1.85
C LEU A 69 -0.07 7.81 2.61
N LYS A 70 -0.17 7.69 3.93
CA LYS A 70 0.89 7.13 4.79
C LYS A 70 0.37 5.90 5.51
N TYR A 71 1.17 4.84 5.60
CA TYR A 71 0.81 3.62 6.34
C TYR A 71 2.06 2.87 6.81
N LYS A 72 1.89 1.98 7.80
CA LYS A 72 3.00 1.15 8.30
C LYS A 72 3.48 0.17 7.24
N MET A 73 4.79 0.10 7.04
CA MET A 73 5.42 -0.80 6.06
C MET A 73 5.03 -2.25 6.33
N ILE A 74 4.57 -2.94 5.29
CA ILE A 74 4.30 -4.38 5.33
C ILE A 74 5.61 -5.10 5.02
N GLN A 75 6.10 -5.85 6.00
CA GLN A 75 7.33 -6.63 5.84
C GLN A 75 7.09 -7.80 4.89
N GLY A 76 7.98 -7.96 3.92
CA GLY A 76 7.91 -9.03 2.94
C GLY A 76 8.72 -8.71 1.69
N LYS A 77 8.77 -9.66 0.77
CA LYS A 77 9.34 -9.50 -0.56
C LYS A 77 8.20 -9.38 -1.56
N VAL A 78 8.30 -8.44 -2.49
CA VAL A 78 7.36 -8.32 -3.60
C VAL A 78 7.47 -9.59 -4.44
N PHE A 79 6.35 -10.27 -4.66
CA PHE A 79 6.28 -11.41 -5.56
C PHE A 79 6.50 -10.91 -7.00
N LYS A 80 7.48 -11.48 -7.70
CA LYS A 80 7.86 -11.12 -9.07
C LYS A 80 7.79 -12.34 -9.98
N ASP A 81 7.38 -12.11 -11.22
CA ASP A 81 7.20 -13.17 -12.22
C ASP A 81 8.49 -13.95 -12.47
N GLU A 82 9.65 -13.29 -12.43
CA GLU A 82 10.95 -13.91 -12.68
C GLU A 82 11.36 -14.95 -11.61
N GLU A 83 10.67 -14.95 -10.47
CA GLU A 83 11.01 -15.78 -9.31
C GLU A 83 9.98 -16.89 -9.06
N MET A 84 8.96 -17.03 -9.92
CA MET A 84 7.85 -17.99 -9.75
C MET A 84 8.31 -19.42 -9.48
N GLU A 85 9.36 -19.89 -10.17
CA GLU A 85 9.86 -21.26 -10.04
C GLU A 85 10.45 -21.56 -8.65
N THR A 86 10.81 -20.52 -7.89
CA THR A 86 11.40 -20.64 -6.54
C THR A 86 10.36 -20.59 -5.43
N TYR A 87 9.10 -20.27 -5.76
CA TYR A 87 8.05 -20.09 -4.77
C TYR A 87 7.20 -21.35 -4.56
N ASN A 88 6.68 -21.52 -3.34
CA ASN A 88 5.64 -22.51 -3.05
C ASN A 88 4.29 -22.05 -3.64
N LEU A 89 4.10 -22.24 -4.95
CA LEU A 89 2.91 -21.78 -5.67
C LEU A 89 1.61 -22.36 -5.11
N LYS A 90 1.63 -23.63 -4.64
CA LYS A 90 0.45 -24.25 -4.01
C LYS A 90 0.06 -23.53 -2.71
N GLY A 91 1.05 -23.18 -1.89
CA GLY A 91 0.82 -22.41 -0.66
C GLY A 91 0.26 -21.01 -0.93
N ILE A 92 0.78 -20.33 -1.95
CA ILE A 92 0.28 -19.02 -2.39
C ILE A 92 -1.15 -19.13 -2.90
N ALA A 93 -1.44 -20.10 -3.76
CA ALA A 93 -2.79 -20.33 -4.29
C ALA A 93 -3.81 -20.58 -3.18
N ASN A 94 -3.48 -21.40 -2.18
CA ASN A 94 -4.34 -21.63 -1.02
C ASN A 94 -4.56 -20.33 -0.22
N SER A 95 -3.49 -19.58 0.05
CA SER A 95 -3.58 -18.32 0.81
C SER A 95 -4.43 -17.26 0.08
N LEU A 96 -4.36 -17.22 -1.25
CA LEU A 96 -5.21 -16.37 -2.09
C LEU A 96 -6.68 -16.83 -2.02
N GLY A 97 -6.92 -18.14 -2.05
CA GLY A 97 -8.26 -18.71 -1.86
C GLY A 97 -8.87 -18.30 -0.52
N ASP A 98 -8.09 -18.39 0.56
CA ASP A 98 -8.53 -17.99 1.91
C ASP A 98 -8.77 -16.48 2.02
N PHE A 99 -8.05 -15.65 1.25
CA PHE A 99 -8.25 -14.20 1.23
C PHE A 99 -9.51 -13.77 0.48
N LEU A 100 -9.92 -14.51 -0.55
CA LEU A 100 -11.07 -14.18 -1.40
C LEU A 100 -12.40 -14.69 -0.85
N ASN A 101 -12.38 -15.62 0.11
CA ASN A 101 -13.56 -16.18 0.78
C ASN A 101 -13.94 -15.38 2.03
#